data_AF-A0A6N2DSZ7-F1
#
_entry.id   AF-A0A6N2DSZ7-F1
#
_cell.length_a   1.000
_cell.length_b   1.000
_cell.length_c   1.000
_cell.angle_alpha   90.00
_cell.angle_beta   90.00
_cell.angle_gamma   90.00
#
_symmetry.space_group_name_H-M   'P 1'
#
loop_
_entity.id
_entity.type
_entity.pdbx_description
1 polymer ?
#
loop_
_entity_poly.entity_id
_entity_poly.type
_entity_poly.pdbx_seq_one_letter_code
_entity_poly.pdbx_strand_id
1 'polypeptide(L)'
;MTIDGAPPLPDGHVVVVKRECATCRTVVPVLQQLAAAAATGDGPPLTIYTQDDPDFPDDPRAEHDADLAVSWHHDIETVPTLIHVVDGQEVGRTVGWSRVQWNELTGRDDLGPDLPAMRPGCGSMSVDPDLVDGLRVRFGASVLRSRRIEVADLEDDIELMFQRGWTDGLPVVPPTEERVLRMLDGTTRAPDDIVATVPPDLVGVTVEKVAIAAVMAGCLPEYLPWVLTAVEAVCNDEFNMHGVLATTMPVSPVIVCSGPGTRAIGMNSGMNALGQGNRANSTIGRALQLLVRNVGGGRPGEVDRATHGNPGKVSFCFA
;
A
#
# COMPACT_ATOMS: atom_id res chain seq x y z
N MET A 1 0.64 14.93 -4.98
CA MET A 1 1.74 14.62 -5.89
C MET A 1 1.09 13.82 -7.00
N THR A 2 0.88 14.41 -8.18
CA THR A 2 0.24 13.70 -9.29
C THR A 2 1.10 12.51 -9.65
N ILE A 3 0.55 11.30 -9.51
CA ILE A 3 1.21 10.07 -9.91
C ILE A 3 1.45 10.17 -11.43
N ASP A 4 2.68 9.99 -11.89
CA ASP A 4 3.02 9.97 -13.31
C ASP A 4 2.05 9.03 -14.06
N GLY A 5 1.30 9.57 -15.02
CA GLY A 5 0.35 8.80 -15.83
C GLY A 5 -1.12 8.87 -15.39
N ALA A 6 -1.48 9.64 -14.37
CA ALA A 6 -2.89 9.86 -14.01
C ALA A 6 -3.71 10.48 -15.18
N PRO A 7 -4.88 9.91 -15.55
CA PRO A 7 -5.77 10.54 -16.51
C PRO A 7 -6.18 11.95 -16.04
N PRO A 8 -6.06 13.00 -16.86
CA PRO A 8 -6.46 14.35 -16.44
C PRO A 8 -7.97 14.42 -16.19
N LEU A 9 -8.38 15.10 -15.12
CA LEU A 9 -9.78 15.43 -14.91
C LEU A 9 -10.15 16.66 -15.75
N PRO A 10 -11.30 16.66 -16.44
CA PRO A 10 -11.80 17.84 -17.14
C PRO A 10 -12.24 18.93 -16.15
N ASP A 11 -12.12 20.19 -16.57
CA ASP A 11 -12.62 21.33 -15.79
C ASP A 11 -14.15 21.29 -15.62
N GLY A 12 -14.62 21.74 -14.46
CA GLY A 12 -16.02 21.76 -14.08
C GLY A 12 -16.35 20.72 -13.01
N HIS A 13 -17.53 20.13 -13.10
CA HIS A 13 -18.00 19.12 -12.17
C HIS A 13 -17.73 17.73 -12.72
N VAL A 14 -17.00 16.91 -11.96
CA VAL A 14 -16.75 15.51 -12.26
C VAL A 14 -17.47 14.66 -11.23
N VAL A 15 -18.28 13.69 -11.68
CA VAL A 15 -18.96 12.75 -10.78
C VAL A 15 -18.56 11.33 -11.10
N VAL A 16 -18.11 10.58 -10.10
CA VAL A 16 -17.87 9.14 -10.23
C VAL A 16 -18.99 8.36 -9.56
N VAL A 17 -19.59 7.44 -10.29
CA VAL A 17 -20.75 6.65 -9.87
C VAL A 17 -20.58 5.17 -10.19
N LYS A 18 -21.46 4.34 -9.61
CA LYS A 18 -21.63 2.95 -10.02
C LYS A 18 -23.10 2.51 -9.85
N ARG A 19 -23.62 1.71 -10.78
CA ARG A 19 -25.01 1.27 -10.85
C ARG A 19 -25.44 0.49 -9.60
N GLU A 20 -24.60 -0.40 -9.11
CA GLU A 20 -24.92 -1.23 -7.95
C GLU A 20 -25.22 -0.39 -6.70
N CYS A 21 -24.63 0.80 -6.61
CA CYS A 21 -24.83 1.71 -5.49
C CYS A 21 -26.24 2.32 -5.48
N ALA A 22 -27.01 2.04 -4.43
CA ALA A 22 -28.34 2.62 -4.26
C ALA A 22 -28.33 4.16 -4.21
N THR A 23 -27.29 4.76 -3.64
CA THR A 23 -27.15 6.22 -3.57
C THR A 23 -26.83 6.82 -4.94
N CYS A 24 -25.97 6.19 -5.75
CA CYS A 24 -25.74 6.61 -7.14
C CYS A 24 -27.03 6.62 -7.95
N ARG A 25 -27.84 5.55 -7.86
CA ARG A 25 -29.17 5.50 -8.49
C ARG A 25 -30.12 6.58 -7.98
N THR A 26 -30.02 6.95 -6.70
CA THR A 26 -30.85 8.00 -6.10
C THR A 26 -30.52 9.39 -6.65
N VAL A 27 -29.24 9.67 -6.93
CA VAL A 27 -28.80 11.00 -7.37
C VAL A 27 -28.90 11.22 -8.88
N VAL A 28 -29.34 10.24 -9.68
CA VAL A 28 -29.51 10.41 -11.14
C VAL A 28 -30.30 11.66 -11.52
N PRO A 29 -31.44 12.01 -10.88
CA PRO A 29 -32.15 13.26 -11.18
C PRO A 29 -31.32 14.52 -10.91
N VAL A 30 -30.40 14.49 -9.95
CA VAL A 30 -29.47 15.60 -9.67
C VAL A 30 -28.42 15.71 -10.76
N LEU A 31 -27.91 14.57 -11.26
CA LEU A 31 -26.99 14.57 -12.40
C LEU A 31 -27.65 15.17 -13.65
N GLN A 32 -28.93 14.86 -13.88
CA GLN A 32 -29.73 15.47 -14.95
C GLN A 32 -29.90 16.99 -14.76
N GLN A 33 -30.16 17.45 -13.54
CA GLN A 33 -30.23 18.89 -13.23
C GLN A 33 -28.90 19.61 -13.52
N LEU A 34 -27.78 19.03 -13.11
CA LEU A 34 -26.45 19.58 -13.36
C LEU A 34 -26.11 19.58 -14.85
N ALA A 35 -26.42 18.50 -15.57
CA ALA A 35 -26.22 18.41 -17.02
C ALA A 35 -27.04 19.46 -17.78
N ALA A 36 -28.30 19.66 -17.37
CA ALA A 36 -29.16 20.68 -17.97
C ALA A 36 -28.62 22.11 -17.73
N ALA A 37 -28.17 22.41 -16.52
CA ALA A 37 -27.56 23.71 -16.20
C ALA A 37 -26.24 23.94 -16.97
N ALA A 38 -25.41 22.92 -17.10
CA ALA A 38 -24.19 22.98 -17.91
C ALA A 38 -24.52 23.27 -19.39
N ALA A 39 -25.56 22.65 -19.93
CA ALA A 39 -25.99 22.84 -21.32
C ALA A 39 -26.54 24.25 -21.60
N THR A 40 -27.13 24.93 -20.61
CA THR A 40 -27.62 26.32 -20.73
C THR A 40 -26.56 27.37 -20.41
N GLY A 41 -25.39 26.96 -19.89
CA GLY A 41 -24.35 27.87 -19.41
C GLY A 41 -24.62 28.46 -18.02
N ASP A 42 -25.63 27.96 -17.31
CA ASP A 42 -25.98 28.35 -15.94
C ASP A 42 -25.18 27.56 -14.88
N GLY A 43 -24.17 26.81 -15.31
CA GLY A 43 -23.26 26.07 -14.43
C GLY A 43 -22.00 25.58 -15.17
N PRO A 44 -21.00 25.06 -14.45
CA PRO A 44 -19.81 24.47 -15.05
C PRO A 44 -20.16 23.23 -15.90
N PRO A 45 -19.30 22.83 -16.86
CA PRO A 45 -19.42 21.55 -17.55
C PRO A 45 -19.54 20.38 -16.58
N LEU A 46 -20.30 19.34 -16.96
CA LEU A 46 -20.44 18.11 -16.18
C LEU A 46 -19.84 16.93 -16.93
N THR A 47 -18.95 16.20 -16.28
CA THR A 47 -18.44 14.89 -16.73
C THR A 47 -18.80 13.83 -15.70
N ILE A 48 -19.23 12.66 -16.17
CA ILE A 48 -19.61 11.54 -15.29
C ILE A 48 -18.82 10.32 -15.69
N TYR A 49 -18.21 9.65 -14.72
CA TYR A 49 -17.57 8.35 -14.88
C TYR A 49 -18.40 7.27 -14.18
N THR A 50 -18.53 6.11 -14.81
CA THR A 50 -19.19 4.91 -14.23
C THR A 50 -18.22 3.75 -14.14
N GLN A 51 -18.30 2.97 -13.05
CA GLN A 51 -17.32 1.92 -12.72
C GLN A 51 -17.73 0.51 -13.15
N ASP A 52 -19.02 0.17 -13.07
CA ASP A 52 -19.53 -1.22 -13.16
C ASP A 52 -20.40 -1.48 -14.39
N ASP A 53 -21.24 -0.52 -14.77
CA ASP A 53 -22.13 -0.60 -15.90
C ASP A 53 -21.87 0.56 -16.87
N PRO A 54 -21.42 0.28 -18.12
CA PRO A 54 -21.12 1.31 -19.11
C PRO A 54 -22.35 2.11 -19.55
N ASP A 55 -23.56 1.59 -19.34
CA ASP A 55 -24.80 2.25 -19.72
C ASP A 55 -25.38 3.10 -18.57
N PHE A 56 -24.79 3.04 -17.37
CA PHE A 56 -25.30 3.79 -16.21
C PHE A 56 -24.53 5.10 -15.95
N PRO A 57 -25.22 6.19 -15.59
CA PRO A 57 -26.62 6.45 -15.86
C PRO A 57 -26.88 6.55 -17.36
N ASP A 58 -28.06 6.10 -17.78
CA ASP A 58 -28.47 6.14 -19.18
C ASP A 58 -28.56 7.59 -19.71
N ASP A 59 -28.98 8.52 -18.84
CA ASP A 59 -29.07 9.96 -19.09
C ASP A 59 -28.88 10.76 -17.78
N PRO A 60 -27.90 11.69 -17.70
CA PRO A 60 -26.90 12.04 -18.72
C PRO A 60 -25.86 10.93 -18.94
N ARG A 61 -25.40 10.76 -20.18
CA ARG A 61 -24.45 9.71 -20.56
C ARG A 61 -23.12 9.84 -19.79
N ALA A 62 -22.67 8.73 -19.20
CA ALA A 62 -21.37 8.62 -18.55
C ALA A 62 -20.28 8.03 -19.45
N GLU A 63 -19.03 8.30 -19.10
CA GLU A 63 -17.84 7.63 -19.59
C GLU A 63 -17.56 6.39 -18.73
N HIS A 64 -17.31 5.25 -19.36
CA HIS A 64 -17.03 4.01 -18.63
C HIS A 64 -15.56 3.95 -18.22
N ASP A 65 -15.30 4.00 -16.92
CA ASP A 65 -13.98 3.83 -16.31
C ASP A 65 -13.65 2.33 -16.18
N ALA A 66 -13.62 1.65 -17.33
CA ALA A 66 -13.60 0.19 -17.42
C ALA A 66 -12.39 -0.47 -16.74
N ASP A 67 -11.27 0.25 -16.68
CA ASP A 67 -10.07 -0.20 -16.01
C ASP A 67 -9.81 0.45 -14.67
N LEU A 68 -10.75 1.27 -14.20
CA LEU A 68 -10.69 2.02 -12.95
C LEU A 68 -9.52 3.00 -12.89
N ALA A 69 -8.92 3.39 -14.02
CA ALA A 69 -7.77 4.29 -14.03
C ALA A 69 -8.13 5.67 -13.44
N VAL A 70 -9.30 6.21 -13.78
CA VAL A 70 -9.76 7.49 -13.21
C VAL A 70 -10.02 7.31 -11.72
N SER A 71 -10.76 6.26 -11.35
CA SER A 71 -11.12 5.98 -9.96
C SER A 71 -9.91 5.71 -9.06
N TRP A 72 -8.87 5.07 -9.60
CA TRP A 72 -7.64 4.77 -8.90
C TRP A 72 -6.77 6.01 -8.72
N HIS A 73 -6.45 6.71 -9.82
CA HIS A 73 -5.48 7.80 -9.78
C HIS A 73 -5.98 9.06 -9.07
N HIS A 74 -7.31 9.20 -8.87
CA HIS A 74 -7.93 10.32 -8.16
C HIS A 74 -8.44 9.98 -6.76
N ASP A 75 -8.00 8.83 -6.22
CA ASP A 75 -8.32 8.37 -4.86
C ASP A 75 -9.83 8.35 -4.59
N ILE A 76 -10.60 7.77 -5.51
CA ILE A 76 -12.06 7.62 -5.35
C ILE A 76 -12.31 6.44 -4.42
N GLU A 77 -12.49 6.69 -3.13
CA GLU A 77 -12.75 5.63 -2.15
C GLU A 77 -14.25 5.26 -2.05
N THR A 78 -15.13 6.19 -2.38
CA THR A 78 -16.58 6.06 -2.21
C THR A 78 -17.31 6.63 -3.41
N VAL A 79 -18.48 6.07 -3.72
CA VAL A 79 -19.37 6.58 -4.76
C VAL A 79 -20.80 6.77 -4.22
N PRO A 80 -21.55 7.80 -4.67
CA PRO A 80 -21.10 8.82 -5.61
C PRO A 80 -20.08 9.77 -4.96
N THR A 81 -19.12 10.23 -5.75
CA THR A 81 -18.21 11.34 -5.39
C THR A 81 -18.34 12.41 -6.45
N LEU A 82 -18.65 13.63 -6.01
CA LEU A 82 -18.63 14.83 -6.84
C LEU A 82 -17.35 15.61 -6.56
N ILE A 83 -16.66 16.03 -7.61
CA ILE A 83 -15.42 16.79 -7.58
C ILE A 83 -15.65 18.07 -8.38
N HIS A 84 -15.14 19.19 -7.89
CA HIS A 84 -15.02 20.43 -8.65
C HIS A 84 -13.56 20.63 -9.06
N VAL A 85 -13.34 20.82 -10.35
CA VAL A 85 -12.03 20.95 -10.99
C VAL A 85 -11.93 22.31 -11.66
N VAL A 86 -10.84 23.03 -11.40
CA VAL A 86 -10.52 24.34 -11.98
C VAL A 86 -9.07 24.32 -12.44
N ASP A 87 -8.81 24.67 -13.70
CA ASP A 87 -7.49 24.64 -14.34
C ASP A 87 -6.80 23.27 -14.19
N GLY A 88 -7.58 22.18 -14.33
CA GLY A 88 -7.13 20.80 -14.18
C GLY A 88 -6.73 20.40 -12.75
N GLN A 89 -7.05 21.21 -11.75
CA GLN A 89 -6.80 20.94 -10.34
C GLN A 89 -8.10 20.76 -9.57
N GLU A 90 -8.16 19.74 -8.71
CA GLU A 90 -9.27 19.61 -7.78
C GLU A 90 -9.26 20.75 -6.76
N VAL A 91 -10.41 21.44 -6.64
CA VAL A 91 -10.62 22.51 -5.64
C VAL A 91 -11.56 22.08 -4.50
N GLY A 92 -12.29 20.98 -4.67
CA GLY A 92 -13.12 20.39 -3.62
C GLY A 92 -13.84 19.13 -4.07
N ARG A 93 -14.20 18.27 -3.12
CA ARG A 93 -14.96 17.05 -3.36
C ARG A 93 -15.99 16.77 -2.27
N THR A 94 -16.99 15.95 -2.59
CA THR A 94 -17.93 15.37 -1.62
C THR A 94 -17.90 13.84 -1.67
N VAL A 95 -18.47 13.21 -0.64
CA VAL A 95 -18.58 11.76 -0.53
C VAL A 95 -20.02 11.37 -0.21
N GLY A 96 -20.58 10.49 -1.02
CA GLY A 96 -22.00 10.14 -0.94
C GLY A 96 -22.90 11.29 -1.41
N TRP A 97 -24.16 11.22 -0.99
CA TRP A 97 -25.13 12.28 -1.26
C TRP A 97 -25.38 13.09 0.00
N SER A 98 -25.15 14.39 -0.07
CA SER A 98 -25.59 15.36 0.92
C SER A 98 -26.02 16.61 0.18
N ARG A 99 -27.31 16.94 0.25
CA ARG A 99 -27.85 18.07 -0.50
C ARG A 99 -27.11 19.37 -0.16
N VAL A 100 -26.83 19.59 1.13
CA VAL A 100 -26.11 20.78 1.60
C VAL A 100 -24.70 20.84 1.00
N GLN A 101 -23.94 19.75 1.07
CA GLN A 101 -22.56 19.74 0.57
C GLN A 101 -22.50 19.84 -0.96
N TRP A 102 -23.43 19.19 -1.66
CA TRP A 102 -23.50 19.29 -3.12
C TRP A 102 -23.90 20.70 -3.53
N ASN A 103 -24.90 21.30 -2.89
CA ASN A 103 -25.30 22.69 -3.10
C ASN A 103 -24.12 23.67 -2.89
N GLU A 104 -23.39 23.52 -1.78
CA GLU A 104 -22.20 24.31 -1.49
C GLU A 104 -21.12 24.16 -2.57
N LEU A 105 -20.82 22.92 -2.98
CA LEU A 105 -19.77 22.65 -3.97
C LEU A 105 -20.14 23.12 -5.39
N THR A 106 -21.42 22.99 -5.77
CA THR A 106 -21.92 23.41 -7.10
C THR A 106 -22.38 24.86 -7.14
N GLY A 107 -22.44 25.56 -6.01
CA GLY A 107 -23.00 26.91 -5.91
C GLY A 107 -24.50 27.00 -6.20
N ARG A 108 -25.26 25.95 -5.86
CA ARG A 108 -26.72 25.84 -6.10
C ARG A 108 -27.49 25.74 -4.78
N ASP A 109 -28.79 25.97 -4.82
CA ASP A 109 -29.68 25.82 -3.64
C ASP A 109 -30.88 24.89 -3.90
N ASP A 110 -31.05 24.42 -5.13
CA ASP A 110 -32.25 23.75 -5.63
C ASP A 110 -32.07 22.25 -5.91
N LEU A 111 -30.91 21.66 -5.60
CA LEU A 111 -30.62 20.28 -6.01
C LEU A 111 -31.52 19.25 -5.33
N GLY A 112 -32.11 18.38 -6.15
CA GLY A 112 -32.84 17.18 -5.73
C GLY A 112 -33.91 17.45 -4.66
N PRO A 113 -34.91 18.33 -4.90
CA PRO A 113 -35.87 18.78 -3.89
C PRO A 113 -36.61 17.63 -3.22
N ASP A 114 -36.91 16.57 -3.98
CA ASP A 114 -37.66 15.39 -3.55
C ASP A 114 -36.77 14.25 -3.01
N LEU A 115 -35.44 14.42 -3.02
CA LEU A 115 -34.50 13.42 -2.50
C LEU A 115 -34.34 13.56 -0.98
N PRO A 116 -33.97 12.49 -0.25
CA PRO A 116 -33.54 12.62 1.14
C PRO A 116 -32.42 13.65 1.29
N ALA A 117 -32.34 14.36 2.42
CA ALA A 117 -31.31 15.37 2.62
C ALA A 117 -29.88 14.80 2.54
N MET A 118 -29.69 13.55 2.95
CA MET A 118 -28.40 12.86 2.94
C MET A 118 -28.58 11.35 2.79
N ARG A 119 -27.67 10.70 2.06
CA ARG A 119 -27.50 9.24 2.02
C ARG A 119 -26.00 8.90 1.92
N PRO A 120 -25.51 7.93 2.71
CA PRO A 120 -24.13 7.48 2.59
C PRO A 120 -23.88 6.86 1.20
N GLY A 121 -22.65 7.01 0.71
CA GLY A 121 -22.20 6.28 -0.47
C GLY A 121 -21.88 4.81 -0.17
N CYS A 122 -21.36 4.12 -1.16
CA CYS A 122 -20.80 2.77 -1.04
C CYS A 122 -19.34 2.78 -1.51
N GLY A 123 -18.55 1.78 -1.11
CA GLY A 123 -17.15 1.68 -1.53
C GLY A 123 -17.00 1.66 -3.05
N SER A 124 -16.05 2.44 -3.55
CA SER A 124 -15.64 2.44 -4.96
C SER A 124 -15.07 1.09 -5.37
N MET A 125 -15.19 0.71 -6.64
CA MET A 125 -14.52 -0.49 -7.15
C MET A 125 -12.98 -0.40 -7.09
N SER A 126 -12.41 0.81 -7.10
CA SER A 126 -10.95 1.00 -6.98
C SER A 126 -10.38 0.64 -5.61
N VAL A 127 -11.23 0.52 -4.59
CA VAL A 127 -10.87 0.08 -3.23
C VAL A 127 -11.51 -1.26 -2.86
N ASP A 128 -12.09 -1.96 -3.83
CA ASP A 128 -12.68 -3.28 -3.61
C ASP A 128 -11.56 -4.28 -3.22
N PRO A 129 -11.67 -5.01 -2.10
CA PRO A 129 -10.68 -5.99 -1.69
C PRO A 129 -10.34 -7.05 -2.75
N ASP A 130 -11.28 -7.36 -3.64
CA ASP A 130 -11.08 -8.35 -4.69
C ASP A 130 -10.33 -7.78 -5.92
N LEU A 131 -10.23 -6.44 -6.04
CA LEU A 131 -9.64 -5.75 -7.19
C LEU A 131 -8.37 -4.95 -6.84
N VAL A 132 -8.32 -4.35 -5.65
CA VAL A 132 -7.33 -3.35 -5.23
C VAL A 132 -5.89 -3.82 -5.43
N ASP A 133 -5.64 -5.09 -5.17
CA ASP A 133 -4.33 -5.73 -5.26
C ASP A 133 -3.89 -5.89 -6.74
N GLY A 134 -4.82 -6.23 -7.63
CA GLY A 134 -4.58 -6.24 -9.08
C GLY A 134 -4.40 -4.83 -9.67
N LEU A 135 -5.19 -3.85 -9.19
CA LEU A 135 -5.07 -2.44 -9.61
C LEU A 135 -3.73 -1.84 -9.17
N ARG A 136 -3.27 -2.19 -7.97
CA ARG A 136 -1.96 -1.81 -7.44
C ARG A 136 -0.83 -2.30 -8.33
N VAL A 137 -0.88 -3.55 -8.78
CA VAL A 137 0.09 -4.06 -9.75
C VAL A 137 -0.03 -3.31 -11.08
N ARG A 138 -1.25 -3.17 -11.61
CA ARG A 138 -1.49 -2.51 -12.90
C ARG A 138 -0.95 -1.08 -12.95
N PHE A 139 -1.19 -0.29 -11.90
CA PHE A 139 -0.88 1.14 -11.87
C PHE A 139 0.37 1.48 -11.06
N GLY A 140 0.93 0.53 -10.30
CA GLY A 140 2.07 0.74 -9.41
C GLY A 140 3.30 -0.12 -9.72
N ALA A 141 3.22 -1.21 -10.49
CA ALA A 141 4.35 -2.12 -10.68
C ALA A 141 5.59 -1.50 -11.38
N SER A 142 5.40 -0.38 -12.10
CA SER A 142 6.50 0.36 -12.74
C SER A 142 7.52 0.93 -11.76
N VAL A 143 7.15 1.11 -10.49
CA VAL A 143 8.06 1.60 -9.43
C VAL A 143 9.01 0.52 -8.93
N LEU A 144 8.70 -0.76 -9.13
CA LEU A 144 9.52 -1.88 -8.68
C LEU A 144 10.70 -2.14 -9.63
N ARG A 145 11.91 -2.22 -9.07
CA ARG A 145 13.18 -2.39 -9.80
C ARG A 145 13.82 -3.77 -9.58
N SER A 146 13.42 -4.51 -8.55
CA SER A 146 13.98 -5.84 -8.30
C SER A 146 13.74 -6.79 -9.46
N ARG A 147 14.72 -7.67 -9.70
CA ARG A 147 14.61 -8.75 -10.67
C ARG A 147 13.41 -9.65 -10.33
N ARG A 148 12.51 -9.82 -11.30
CA ARG A 148 11.41 -10.77 -11.27
C ARG A 148 11.92 -12.18 -11.55
N ILE A 149 11.34 -13.15 -10.86
CA ILE A 149 11.67 -14.57 -11.02
C ILE A 149 10.38 -15.26 -11.37
N GLU A 150 10.29 -15.71 -12.62
CA GLU A 150 9.16 -16.49 -13.11
C GLU A 150 9.14 -17.85 -12.41
N VAL A 151 7.97 -18.20 -11.91
CA VAL A 151 7.66 -19.49 -11.27
C VAL A 151 6.61 -20.16 -12.14
N ALA A 152 6.79 -21.44 -12.47
CA ALA A 152 5.82 -22.13 -13.30
C ALA A 152 4.51 -22.34 -12.54
N ASP A 153 3.35 -22.30 -13.23
CA ASP A 153 2.02 -22.36 -12.60
C ASP A 153 1.79 -23.57 -11.67
N LEU A 154 2.48 -24.70 -11.93
CA LEU A 154 2.37 -25.94 -11.14
C LEU A 154 3.48 -26.10 -10.09
N GLU A 155 4.42 -25.15 -10.01
CA GLU A 155 5.51 -25.16 -9.05
C GLU A 155 5.04 -24.61 -7.70
N ASP A 156 5.40 -25.30 -6.61
CA ASP A 156 5.15 -24.81 -5.25
C ASP A 156 6.16 -23.70 -4.94
N ASP A 157 5.65 -22.47 -4.82
CA ASP A 157 6.47 -21.28 -4.61
C ASP A 157 7.21 -21.32 -3.27
N ILE A 158 6.59 -21.84 -2.20
CA ILE A 158 7.23 -21.98 -0.89
C ILE A 158 8.40 -22.96 -0.97
N GLU A 159 8.22 -24.12 -1.60
CA GLU A 159 9.29 -25.08 -1.81
C GLU A 159 10.41 -24.53 -2.69
N LEU A 160 10.08 -23.74 -3.71
CA LEU A 160 11.09 -23.03 -4.51
C LEU A 160 11.91 -22.06 -3.64
N MET A 161 11.30 -21.32 -2.72
CA MET A 161 12.04 -20.43 -1.80
C MET A 161 13.05 -21.20 -0.94
N PHE A 162 12.69 -22.41 -0.49
CA PHE A 162 13.61 -23.31 0.23
C PHE A 162 14.75 -23.79 -0.67
N GLN A 163 14.44 -24.29 -1.87
CA GLN A 163 15.44 -24.82 -2.81
C GLN A 163 16.44 -23.75 -3.27
N ARG A 164 15.98 -22.51 -3.44
CA ARG A 164 16.83 -21.35 -3.76
C ARG A 164 17.63 -20.85 -2.57
N GLY A 165 17.39 -21.40 -1.38
CA GLY A 165 18.07 -21.03 -0.15
C GLY A 165 17.77 -19.60 0.27
N TRP A 166 16.56 -19.08 0.00
CA TRP A 166 16.14 -17.73 0.40
C TRP A 166 15.51 -17.68 1.79
N THR A 167 15.29 -18.83 2.41
CA THR A 167 14.73 -18.94 3.76
C THR A 167 15.81 -19.10 4.82
N ASP A 168 15.41 -18.89 6.07
CA ASP A 168 16.17 -19.14 7.30
C ASP A 168 15.90 -20.54 7.89
N GLY A 169 15.35 -21.46 7.08
CA GLY A 169 14.91 -22.79 7.51
C GLY A 169 13.44 -22.86 7.94
N LEU A 170 12.75 -21.72 8.02
CA LEU A 170 11.29 -21.64 8.17
C LEU A 170 10.64 -21.20 6.84
N PRO A 171 9.38 -21.56 6.59
CA PRO A 171 8.69 -21.06 5.40
C PRO A 171 8.63 -19.54 5.42
N VAL A 172 8.69 -18.95 4.22
CA VAL A 172 8.58 -17.50 4.00
C VAL A 172 7.35 -17.23 3.14
N VAL A 173 6.81 -16.02 3.23
CA VAL A 173 5.76 -15.59 2.30
C VAL A 173 6.43 -15.20 0.97
N PRO A 174 6.00 -15.76 -0.17
CA PRO A 174 6.52 -15.39 -1.49
C PRO A 174 6.26 -13.90 -1.77
N PRO A 175 7.29 -13.09 -2.06
CA PRO A 175 7.16 -11.65 -2.21
C PRO A 175 6.67 -11.28 -3.62
N THR A 176 5.41 -11.57 -3.91
CA THR A 176 4.74 -11.15 -5.16
C THR A 176 4.68 -9.64 -5.26
N GLU A 177 4.55 -9.10 -6.47
CA GLU A 177 4.49 -7.64 -6.71
C GLU A 177 3.38 -6.97 -5.89
N GLU A 178 2.20 -7.57 -5.89
CA GLU A 178 1.05 -7.16 -5.08
C GLU A 178 1.42 -7.01 -3.59
N ARG A 179 2.01 -8.06 -3.00
CA ARG A 179 2.37 -8.06 -1.58
C ARG A 179 3.45 -7.03 -1.26
N VAL A 180 4.41 -6.83 -2.17
CA VAL A 180 5.48 -5.84 -2.02
C VAL A 180 4.93 -4.42 -2.14
N LEU A 181 4.08 -4.15 -3.14
CA LEU A 181 3.46 -2.83 -3.29
C LEU A 181 2.56 -2.50 -2.10
N ARG A 182 1.79 -3.48 -1.58
CA ARG A 182 1.00 -3.27 -0.36
C ARG A 182 1.88 -3.04 0.86
N MET A 183 3.02 -3.72 0.96
CA MET A 183 3.99 -3.48 2.03
C MET A 183 4.54 -2.05 1.98
N LEU A 184 4.78 -1.52 0.78
CA LEU A 184 5.31 -0.17 0.57
C LEU A 184 4.35 0.94 1.03
N ASP A 185 3.03 0.71 1.11
CA ASP A 185 2.08 1.66 1.73
C ASP A 185 2.40 1.97 3.19
N GLY A 186 3.19 1.12 3.85
CA GLY A 186 3.66 1.34 5.21
C GLY A 186 4.65 2.49 5.35
N THR A 187 5.15 3.07 4.25
CA THR A 187 6.14 4.16 4.28
C THR A 187 5.87 5.22 3.22
N THR A 188 6.34 6.43 3.46
CA THR A 188 6.33 7.54 2.50
C THR A 188 7.64 7.67 1.70
N ARG A 189 8.64 6.84 2.01
CA ARG A 189 9.93 6.82 1.29
C ARG A 189 9.77 6.23 -0.10
N ALA A 190 10.58 6.71 -1.06
CA ALA A 190 10.53 6.17 -2.42
C ALA A 190 11.08 4.73 -2.45
N PRO A 191 10.53 3.82 -3.27
CA PRO A 191 10.97 2.42 -3.32
C PRO A 191 12.45 2.25 -3.68
N ASP A 192 13.04 3.18 -4.43
CA ASP A 192 14.43 3.19 -4.87
C ASP A 192 15.38 3.94 -3.92
N ASP A 193 14.87 4.59 -2.86
CA ASP A 193 15.71 5.20 -1.84
C ASP A 193 16.61 4.15 -1.18
N ILE A 194 17.90 4.47 -1.06
CA ILE A 194 18.85 3.63 -0.33
C ILE A 194 18.62 3.81 1.17
N VAL A 195 18.39 2.69 1.86
CA VAL A 195 18.22 2.61 3.32
C VAL A 195 19.57 2.53 4.00
N ALA A 196 20.42 1.59 3.57
CA ALA A 196 21.76 1.41 4.13
C ALA A 196 22.67 0.66 3.15
N THR A 197 23.95 0.58 3.48
CA THR A 197 24.89 -0.37 2.84
C THR A 197 25.03 -1.58 3.76
N VAL A 198 24.53 -2.74 3.31
CA VAL A 198 24.41 -3.92 4.15
C VAL A 198 25.69 -4.76 4.09
N PRO A 199 26.42 -4.95 5.20
CA PRO A 199 27.55 -5.86 5.25
C PRO A 199 27.09 -7.33 5.31
N PRO A 200 27.97 -8.31 5.03
CA PRO A 200 29.36 -8.19 4.60
C PRO A 200 29.59 -7.78 3.14
N ASP A 201 28.64 -8.00 2.23
CA ASP A 201 28.84 -7.76 0.78
C ASP A 201 28.89 -6.26 0.40
N LEU A 202 28.56 -5.37 1.35
CA LEU A 202 28.54 -3.92 1.18
C LEU A 202 27.64 -3.46 0.03
N VAL A 203 26.46 -4.07 -0.06
CA VAL A 203 25.45 -3.76 -1.08
C VAL A 203 24.51 -2.68 -0.56
N GLY A 204 24.31 -1.63 -1.35
CA GLY A 204 23.26 -0.63 -1.10
C GLY A 204 21.89 -1.28 -1.18
N VAL A 205 21.13 -1.26 -0.09
CA VAL A 205 19.80 -1.85 -0.01
C VAL A 205 18.73 -0.77 -0.14
N THR A 206 17.80 -0.95 -1.07
CA THR A 206 16.70 -0.01 -1.29
C THR A 206 15.53 -0.28 -0.35
N VAL A 207 14.61 0.69 -0.23
CA VAL A 207 13.33 0.51 0.48
C VAL A 207 12.55 -0.69 -0.07
N GLU A 208 12.51 -0.86 -1.40
CA GLU A 208 11.88 -2.02 -2.04
C GLU A 208 12.48 -3.35 -1.57
N LYS A 209 13.82 -3.43 -1.46
CA LYS A 209 14.49 -4.65 -0.98
C LYS A 209 14.19 -4.94 0.48
N VAL A 210 14.06 -3.90 1.31
CA VAL A 210 13.60 -4.06 2.70
C VAL A 210 12.15 -4.52 2.76
N ALA A 211 11.28 -3.97 1.91
CA ALA A 211 9.88 -4.40 1.80
C ALA A 211 9.76 -5.86 1.37
N ILE A 212 10.58 -6.33 0.42
CA ILE A 212 10.66 -7.75 0.04
C ILE A 212 11.00 -8.63 1.24
N ALA A 213 12.04 -8.28 2.02
CA ALA A 213 12.41 -9.04 3.22
C ALA A 213 11.32 -9.01 4.30
N ALA A 214 10.63 -7.89 4.46
CA ALA A 214 9.49 -7.74 5.37
C ALA A 214 8.30 -8.61 4.95
N VAL A 215 7.96 -8.66 3.65
CA VAL A 215 6.94 -9.56 3.12
C VAL A 215 7.34 -11.01 3.41
N MET A 216 8.57 -11.40 3.05
CA MET A 216 9.07 -12.75 3.29
C MET A 216 8.97 -13.19 4.75
N ALA A 217 9.27 -12.27 5.68
CA ALA A 217 9.15 -12.51 7.12
C ALA A 217 7.69 -12.63 7.61
N GLY A 218 6.72 -12.14 6.84
CA GLY A 218 5.31 -12.08 7.20
C GLY A 218 4.92 -10.81 7.95
N CYS A 219 5.64 -9.70 7.77
CA CYS A 219 5.26 -8.41 8.35
C CYS A 219 3.89 -7.91 7.83
N LEU A 220 3.30 -6.95 8.56
CA LEU A 220 2.24 -6.08 8.05
C LEU A 220 2.85 -4.75 7.56
N PRO A 221 2.19 -3.99 6.65
CA PRO A 221 2.71 -2.71 6.16
C PRO A 221 3.11 -1.74 7.28
N GLU A 222 2.30 -1.64 8.34
CA GLU A 222 2.58 -0.79 9.50
C GLU A 222 3.86 -1.19 10.28
N TYR A 223 4.43 -2.37 10.02
CA TYR A 223 5.71 -2.81 10.60
C TYR A 223 6.91 -2.37 9.75
N LEU A 224 6.72 -2.04 8.47
CA LEU A 224 7.81 -1.68 7.55
C LEU A 224 8.70 -0.53 8.08
N PRO A 225 8.16 0.57 8.66
CA PRO A 225 8.98 1.64 9.23
C PRO A 225 9.95 1.15 10.31
N TRP A 226 9.54 0.16 11.11
CA TRP A 226 10.37 -0.44 12.14
C TRP A 226 11.49 -1.29 11.53
N VAL A 227 11.21 -2.02 10.45
CA VAL A 227 12.23 -2.79 9.73
C VAL A 227 13.25 -1.85 9.08
N LEU A 228 12.80 -0.78 8.40
CA LEU A 228 13.68 0.24 7.82
C LEU A 228 14.62 0.83 8.88
N THR A 229 14.05 1.24 10.03
CA THR A 229 14.81 1.78 11.16
C THR A 229 15.81 0.75 11.71
N ALA A 230 15.40 -0.51 11.85
CA ALA A 230 16.28 -1.57 12.35
C ALA A 230 17.47 -1.82 11.40
N VAL A 231 17.23 -1.77 10.10
CA VAL A 231 18.29 -1.91 9.08
C VAL A 231 19.31 -0.77 9.20
N GLU A 232 18.84 0.48 9.28
CA GLU A 232 19.71 1.66 9.49
C GLU A 232 20.49 1.56 10.82
N ALA A 233 19.83 1.09 11.88
CA ALA A 233 20.41 0.99 13.21
C ALA A 233 21.50 -0.09 13.34
N VAL A 234 21.46 -1.16 12.53
CA VAL A 234 22.53 -2.19 12.56
C VAL A 234 23.58 -1.97 11.48
N CYS A 235 23.24 -1.34 10.36
CA CYS A 235 24.15 -1.08 9.24
C CYS A 235 24.89 0.25 9.39
N ASN A 236 25.40 0.53 10.59
CA ASN A 236 26.32 1.63 10.85
C ASN A 236 27.61 1.13 11.50
N ASP A 237 28.63 1.97 11.46
CA ASP A 237 29.98 1.64 11.92
C ASP A 237 30.05 1.39 13.44
N GLU A 238 29.18 2.03 14.22
CA GLU A 238 29.16 1.89 15.68
C GLU A 238 28.63 0.53 16.12
N PHE A 239 27.53 0.06 15.51
CA PHE A 239 26.99 -1.28 15.77
C PHE A 239 27.87 -2.38 15.15
N ASN A 240 28.50 -2.12 14.01
CA ASN A 240 29.41 -3.02 13.31
C ASN A 240 28.80 -4.42 13.03
N MET A 241 27.74 -4.46 12.23
CA MET A 241 27.08 -5.72 11.86
C MET A 241 28.01 -6.72 11.17
N HIS A 242 29.03 -6.26 10.43
CA HIS A 242 30.04 -7.14 9.84
C HIS A 242 30.76 -7.97 10.93
N GLY A 243 31.21 -7.32 12.01
CA GLY A 243 31.85 -7.98 13.13
C GLY A 243 30.94 -8.99 13.83
N VAL A 244 29.64 -8.68 13.94
CA VAL A 244 28.61 -9.58 14.51
C VAL A 244 28.44 -10.86 13.67
N LEU A 245 28.57 -10.78 12.35
CA LEU A 245 28.45 -11.94 11.46
C LEU A 245 29.74 -12.76 11.41
N ALA A 246 30.89 -12.09 11.29
CA ALA A 246 32.18 -12.74 11.10
C ALA A 246 32.75 -13.41 12.38
N THR A 247 32.19 -13.11 13.56
CA THR A 247 32.66 -13.69 14.82
C THR A 247 32.28 -15.16 14.97
N THR A 248 33.12 -15.93 15.68
CA THR A 248 32.81 -17.31 16.08
C THR A 248 31.88 -17.40 17.29
N MET A 249 31.62 -16.28 17.97
CA MET A 249 30.68 -16.18 19.09
C MET A 249 29.23 -16.17 18.56
N PRO A 250 28.26 -16.84 19.21
CA PRO A 250 26.87 -16.89 18.74
C PRO A 250 26.08 -15.59 19.04
N VAL A 251 26.52 -14.48 18.46
CA VAL A 251 25.92 -13.15 18.66
C VAL A 251 24.78 -12.91 17.66
N SER A 252 23.71 -12.24 18.09
CA SER A 252 22.64 -11.76 17.23
C SER A 252 22.24 -10.33 17.63
N PRO A 253 21.84 -9.46 16.70
CA PRO A 253 21.22 -8.19 17.06
C PRO A 253 19.98 -8.41 17.94
N VAL A 254 19.79 -7.51 18.92
CA VAL A 254 18.58 -7.43 19.73
C VAL A 254 17.95 -6.07 19.46
N ILE A 255 16.76 -6.08 18.89
CA ILE A 255 16.02 -4.87 18.57
C ILE A 255 15.12 -4.53 19.75
N VAL A 256 15.36 -3.38 20.37
CA VAL A 256 14.55 -2.86 21.47
C VAL A 256 13.80 -1.62 20.98
N CYS A 257 12.50 -1.77 20.77
CA CYS A 257 11.62 -0.74 20.27
C CYS A 257 11.01 0.03 21.46
N SER A 258 10.76 1.33 21.30
CA SER A 258 10.12 2.12 22.37
C SER A 258 9.26 3.23 21.80
N GLY A 259 8.31 3.71 22.61
CA GLY A 259 7.43 4.83 22.27
C GLY A 259 6.00 4.44 21.90
N PRO A 260 5.13 5.42 21.62
CA PRO A 260 3.71 5.18 21.34
C PRO A 260 3.46 4.32 20.10
N GLY A 261 4.37 4.32 19.13
CA GLY A 261 4.26 3.52 17.92
C GLY A 261 4.27 2.01 18.17
N THR A 262 4.99 1.52 19.19
CA THR A 262 5.01 0.08 19.50
C THR A 262 3.63 -0.42 19.93
N ARG A 263 2.89 0.42 20.68
CA ARG A 263 1.50 0.13 21.06
C ARG A 263 0.55 0.17 19.88
N ALA A 264 0.75 1.10 18.94
CA ALA A 264 -0.09 1.24 17.74
C ALA A 264 -0.05 -0.01 16.85
N ILE A 265 1.12 -0.63 16.73
CA ILE A 265 1.31 -1.88 15.97
C ILE A 265 1.08 -3.15 16.83
N GLY A 266 0.66 -2.97 18.08
CA GLY A 266 0.39 -4.04 19.03
C GLY A 266 1.62 -4.85 19.45
N MET A 267 2.85 -4.32 19.35
CA MET A 267 4.07 -5.04 19.73
C MET A 267 4.07 -5.42 21.22
N ASN A 268 4.45 -6.66 21.54
CA ASN A 268 4.45 -7.15 22.91
C ASN A 268 5.63 -6.61 23.72
N SER A 269 5.33 -6.02 24.87
CA SER A 269 6.29 -5.56 25.89
C SER A 269 6.07 -6.21 27.27
N GLY A 270 5.16 -7.20 27.35
CA GLY A 270 4.69 -7.76 28.61
C GLY A 270 5.22 -9.17 28.88
N MET A 271 4.32 -10.05 29.31
CA MET A 271 4.65 -11.45 29.59
C MET A 271 5.29 -12.10 28.35
N ASN A 272 6.40 -12.81 28.59
CA ASN A 272 7.12 -13.55 27.55
C ASN A 272 7.60 -12.67 26.37
N ALA A 273 7.91 -11.39 26.62
CA ALA A 273 8.39 -10.45 25.59
C ALA A 273 9.69 -10.90 24.88
N LEU A 274 10.57 -11.65 25.58
CA LEU A 274 11.80 -12.21 25.01
C LEU A 274 11.61 -13.61 24.38
N GLY A 275 10.39 -14.16 24.40
CA GLY A 275 10.04 -15.44 23.77
C GLY A 275 9.47 -15.25 22.36
N GLN A 276 8.46 -16.03 21.98
CA GLN A 276 7.82 -15.88 20.66
C GLN A 276 7.08 -14.55 20.46
N GLY A 277 6.76 -13.84 21.55
CA GLY A 277 6.03 -12.57 21.51
C GLY A 277 4.75 -12.66 20.69
N ASN A 278 4.57 -11.73 19.74
CA ASN A 278 3.51 -11.77 18.74
C ASN A 278 4.08 -11.51 17.33
N ARG A 279 3.20 -11.32 16.33
CA ARG A 279 3.59 -11.12 14.93
C ARG A 279 4.61 -9.98 14.75
N ALA A 280 4.43 -8.83 15.41
CA ALA A 280 5.36 -7.71 15.30
C ALA A 280 6.75 -8.10 15.83
N ASN A 281 6.82 -8.65 17.05
CA ASN A 281 8.07 -9.14 17.66
C ASN A 281 8.78 -10.17 16.77
N SER A 282 8.04 -11.18 16.31
CA SER A 282 8.59 -12.28 15.52
C SER A 282 9.07 -11.82 14.14
N THR A 283 8.28 -11.02 13.43
CA THR A 283 8.52 -10.74 12.01
C THR A 283 9.47 -9.57 11.78
N ILE A 284 9.53 -8.55 12.65
CA ILE A 284 10.46 -7.42 12.47
C ILE A 284 11.91 -7.88 12.60
N GLY A 285 12.24 -8.63 13.65
CA GLY A 285 13.58 -9.20 13.80
C GLY A 285 13.92 -10.20 12.70
N ARG A 286 12.95 -11.02 12.27
CA ARG A 286 13.15 -11.98 11.19
C ARG A 286 13.37 -11.29 9.83
N ALA A 287 12.66 -10.19 9.56
CA ALA A 287 12.85 -9.41 8.34
C ALA A 287 14.28 -8.87 8.25
N LEU A 288 14.83 -8.36 9.36
CA LEU A 288 16.23 -7.94 9.41
C LEU A 288 17.18 -9.10 9.11
N GLN A 289 16.96 -10.26 9.73
CA GLN A 289 17.82 -11.44 9.52
C GLN A 289 17.77 -11.96 8.09
N LEU A 290 16.57 -12.03 7.49
CA LEU A 290 16.40 -12.41 6.09
C LEU A 290 17.11 -11.43 5.15
N LEU A 291 17.03 -10.12 5.42
CA LEU A 291 17.71 -9.09 4.64
C LEU A 291 19.24 -9.26 4.71
N VAL A 292 19.80 -9.34 5.91
CA VAL A 292 21.24 -9.54 6.13
C VAL A 292 21.72 -10.82 5.46
N ARG A 293 20.95 -11.90 5.56
CA ARG A 293 21.28 -13.19 4.96
C ARG A 293 21.21 -13.18 3.44
N ASN A 294 20.17 -12.58 2.86
CA ASN A 294 19.88 -12.67 1.42
C ASN A 294 20.50 -11.55 0.58
N VAL A 295 20.67 -10.35 1.16
CA VAL A 295 21.26 -9.18 0.51
C VAL A 295 22.68 -8.93 1.01
N GLY A 296 22.89 -9.04 2.32
CA GLY A 296 24.21 -8.81 2.92
C GLY A 296 25.20 -9.96 2.74
N GLY A 297 24.73 -11.19 2.50
CA GLY A 297 25.58 -12.38 2.38
C GLY A 297 25.86 -13.10 3.71
N GLY A 298 25.17 -12.74 4.80
CA GLY A 298 25.37 -13.29 6.15
C GLY A 298 24.85 -14.72 6.36
N ARG A 299 25.20 -15.67 5.48
CA ARG A 299 24.70 -17.06 5.55
C ARG A 299 25.51 -17.94 6.52
N PRO A 300 24.85 -18.82 7.32
CA PRO A 300 25.53 -19.79 8.19
C PRO A 300 26.50 -20.69 7.44
N GLY A 301 27.72 -20.86 7.96
CA GLY A 301 28.75 -21.71 7.36
C GLY A 301 29.54 -21.05 6.23
N GLU A 302 29.04 -19.94 5.71
CA GLU A 302 29.72 -19.06 4.77
C GLU A 302 30.37 -17.90 5.56
N VAL A 303 29.77 -16.71 5.51
CA VAL A 303 30.26 -15.52 6.23
C VAL A 303 29.83 -15.50 7.70
N ASP A 304 28.68 -16.08 8.05
CA ASP A 304 28.35 -16.28 9.46
C ASP A 304 29.16 -17.44 10.02
N ARG A 305 30.08 -17.11 10.96
CA ARG A 305 31.08 -18.04 11.52
C ARG A 305 30.75 -18.54 12.92
N ALA A 306 29.55 -18.28 13.46
CA ALA A 306 29.22 -18.73 14.81
C ALA A 306 29.36 -20.25 14.99
N THR A 307 30.08 -20.69 16.03
CA THR A 307 30.40 -22.12 16.22
C THR A 307 29.19 -22.98 16.61
N HIS A 308 28.28 -22.45 17.45
CA HIS A 308 27.11 -23.19 17.95
C HIS A 308 25.76 -22.51 17.66
N GLY A 309 25.76 -21.30 17.10
CA GLY A 309 24.54 -20.52 16.82
C GLY A 309 23.77 -20.04 18.07
N ASN A 310 22.70 -19.28 17.85
CA ASN A 310 21.78 -18.76 18.87
C ASN A 310 20.36 -18.63 18.25
N PRO A 311 19.27 -19.04 18.94
CA PRO A 311 17.91 -18.79 18.49
C PRO A 311 17.60 -17.34 18.10
N GLY A 312 18.25 -16.34 18.72
CA GLY A 312 18.11 -14.93 18.35
C GLY A 312 18.56 -14.57 16.93
N LYS A 313 19.26 -15.48 16.24
CA LYS A 313 19.59 -15.35 14.81
C LYS A 313 18.40 -15.59 13.87
N VAL A 314 17.30 -16.14 14.37
CA VAL A 314 16.03 -16.18 13.62
C VAL A 314 15.29 -14.85 13.78
N SER A 315 15.11 -14.40 15.02
CA SER A 315 14.51 -13.10 15.36
C SER A 315 14.77 -12.76 16.82
N PHE A 316 15.03 -11.50 17.13
CA PHE A 316 15.02 -11.00 18.50
C PHE A 316 14.60 -9.52 18.52
N CYS A 317 13.31 -9.26 18.70
CA CYS A 317 12.73 -7.91 18.71
C CYS A 317 11.59 -7.78 19.73
N PHE A 318 11.60 -6.71 20.53
CA PHE A 318 10.54 -6.44 21.52
C PHE A 318 10.41 -4.96 21.88
N ALA A 319 9.32 -4.62 22.58
CA ALA A 319 9.00 -3.28 23.07
C ALA A 319 9.13 -3.15 24.59
#